data_AF-X0XSI6-F1
#
_entry.id   AF-X0XSI6-F1
#
_cell.length_a   1.000
_cell.length_b   1.000
_cell.length_c   1.000
_cell.angle_alpha   90.00
_cell.angle_beta   90.00
_cell.angle_gamma   90.00
#
_symmetry.space_group_name_H-M   'P 1'
#
loop_
_entity.id
_entity.type
_entity.pdbx_description
1 polymer ?
#
loop_
_entity_poly.entity_id
_entity_poly.type
_entity_poly.pdbx_seq_one_letter_code
_entity_poly.pdbx_strand_id
1 'polypeptide(L)'
;IVVLVASIPYLVAQVQGIAIMIEAMSEGLIPYEAGLFFAPTFVALYLILGGMKGAAWVNTVQGIFFTVMVFVLFFAVMARNGGFGPTMDIVHEKHPELFQLGAAGGKIWSYPMIFGFAAAMCLGCVCFPQPYMHAYASRSAKGFKVMILAFGAICVVVISMTTMIGIAGRTLVTGLEGVEADKIYGLAAAQTLPDWAAALAVAGAFTAAMTTIIGVAFGNASNIANDLYKLVRPQASPK
;
A
#
# COMPACT_ATOMS: atom_id res chain seq x y z
N ILE A 1 18.82 1.61 -15.41
CA ILE A 1 19.08 3.00 -14.96
C ILE A 1 17.79 3.81 -14.80
N VAL A 2 16.98 3.99 -15.85
CA VAL A 2 15.73 4.80 -15.78
C VAL A 2 14.79 4.35 -14.67
N VAL A 3 14.48 3.04 -14.61
CA VAL A 3 13.63 2.45 -13.56
C VAL A 3 14.19 2.70 -12.15
N LEU A 4 15.50 2.60 -11.98
CA LEU A 4 16.17 2.84 -10.70
C LEU A 4 15.96 4.29 -10.26
N VAL A 5 16.25 5.27 -11.12
CA VAL A 5 16.09 6.70 -10.79
C VAL A 5 14.62 7.05 -10.55
N ALA A 6 13.71 6.57 -11.39
CA ALA A 6 12.28 6.84 -11.28
C ALA A 6 11.64 6.25 -10.01
N SER A 7 12.20 5.17 -9.47
CA SER A 7 11.69 4.53 -8.25
C SER A 7 12.15 5.18 -6.94
N ILE A 8 13.15 6.06 -6.97
CA ILE A 8 13.67 6.73 -5.76
C ILE A 8 12.60 7.63 -5.11
N PRO A 9 11.94 8.55 -5.84
CA PRO A 9 10.87 9.37 -5.26
C PRO A 9 9.74 8.53 -4.68
N TYR A 10 9.42 7.41 -5.33
CA TYR A 10 8.41 6.46 -4.85
C TYR A 10 8.83 5.81 -3.53
N LEU A 11 10.08 5.33 -3.42
CA LEU A 11 10.62 4.81 -2.16
C LEU A 11 10.62 5.86 -1.05
N VAL A 12 11.02 7.09 -1.37
CA VAL A 12 11.02 8.20 -0.39
C VAL A 12 9.60 8.42 0.13
N ALA A 13 8.60 8.56 -0.75
CA ALA A 13 7.21 8.75 -0.34
C ALA A 13 6.71 7.62 0.58
N GLN A 14 7.05 6.35 0.28
CA GLN A 14 6.67 5.21 1.13
C GLN A 14 7.32 5.27 2.52
N VAL A 15 8.62 5.61 2.59
CA VAL A 15 9.35 5.73 3.86
C VAL A 15 8.82 6.90 4.69
N GLN A 16 8.51 8.03 4.04
CA GLN A 16 7.89 9.18 4.71
C GLN A 16 6.49 8.84 5.26
N GLY A 17 5.66 8.14 4.48
CA GLY A 17 4.34 7.70 4.94
C GLY A 17 4.42 6.81 6.17
N ILE A 18 5.37 5.87 6.18
CA ILE A 18 5.68 5.03 7.35
C ILE A 18 6.11 5.88 8.56
N ALA A 19 7.03 6.83 8.37
CA ALA A 19 7.53 7.65 9.46
C ALA A 19 6.42 8.52 10.09
N ILE A 20 5.55 9.12 9.26
CA ILE A 20 4.36 9.87 9.71
C ILE A 20 3.42 8.95 10.51
N MET A 21 3.18 7.73 10.03
CA MET A 21 2.33 6.77 10.75
C MET A 21 2.91 6.38 12.10
N ILE A 22 4.22 6.12 12.19
CA ILE A 22 4.90 5.78 13.46
C ILE A 22 4.76 6.92 14.45
N GLU A 23 5.06 8.15 14.02
CA GLU A 23 4.94 9.34 14.86
C GLU A 23 3.50 9.51 15.39
N ALA A 24 2.51 9.41 14.50
CA ALA A 24 1.10 9.52 14.85
C ALA A 24 0.63 8.42 15.82
N MET A 25 1.00 7.16 15.58
CA MET A 25 0.62 6.04 16.46
C MET A 25 1.29 6.09 17.83
N SER A 26 2.49 6.68 17.88
CA SER A 26 3.24 6.84 19.12
C SER A 26 2.79 8.06 19.93
N GLU A 27 1.79 8.82 19.46
CA GLU A 27 1.38 10.10 20.04
C GLU A 27 2.56 11.08 20.19
N GLY A 28 3.51 11.03 19.24
CA GLY A 28 4.73 11.83 19.25
C GLY A 28 5.87 11.30 20.13
N LEU A 29 5.73 10.14 20.77
CA LEU A 29 6.83 9.50 21.53
C LEU A 29 8.01 9.12 20.63
N ILE A 30 7.73 8.72 19.38
CA ILE A 30 8.75 8.43 18.37
C ILE A 30 8.75 9.58 17.36
N PRO A 31 9.81 10.39 17.30
CA PRO A 31 9.86 11.51 16.39
C PRO A 31 9.95 11.05 14.92
N TYR A 32 9.41 11.84 14.01
CA TYR A 32 9.44 11.58 12.56
C TYR A 32 10.83 11.16 12.06
N GLU A 33 11.89 11.85 12.49
CA GLU A 33 13.27 11.58 12.06
C GLU A 33 13.71 10.16 12.48
N ALA A 34 13.33 9.72 13.69
CA ALA A 34 13.63 8.37 14.15
C ALA A 34 12.86 7.33 13.32
N GLY A 35 11.58 7.58 13.00
CA GLY A 35 10.78 6.72 12.11
C GLY A 35 11.39 6.61 10.71
N LEU A 36 11.91 7.72 10.18
CA LEU A 36 12.54 7.82 8.87
C LEU A 36 13.78 6.93 8.75
N PHE A 37 14.60 6.83 9.80
CA PHE A 37 15.77 5.94 9.81
C PHE A 37 15.43 4.51 10.21
N PHE A 38 14.49 4.32 11.13
CA PHE A 38 14.13 3.01 11.66
C PHE A 38 13.62 2.06 10.58
N ALA A 39 12.60 2.49 9.83
CA ALA A 39 11.95 1.63 8.85
C ALA A 39 12.88 1.11 7.74
N PRO A 40 13.63 1.95 7.00
CA PRO A 40 14.54 1.46 5.97
C PRO A 40 15.69 0.63 6.54
N THR A 41 16.19 0.96 7.74
CA THR A 41 17.24 0.17 8.41
C THR A 41 16.72 -1.23 8.76
N PHE A 42 15.53 -1.31 9.36
CA PHE A 42 14.90 -2.58 9.69
C PHE A 42 14.62 -3.42 8.44
N VAL A 43 14.10 -2.78 7.38
CA VAL A 43 13.88 -3.41 6.07
C VAL A 43 15.18 -3.96 5.48
N ALA A 44 16.25 -3.18 5.51
CA ALA A 44 17.56 -3.58 5.00
C ALA A 44 18.11 -4.79 5.77
N LEU A 45 18.02 -4.78 7.11
CA LEU A 45 18.56 -5.86 7.94
C LEU A 45 17.94 -7.21 7.61
N TYR A 46 16.60 -7.35 7.63
CA TYR A 46 16.00 -8.65 7.34
C TYR A 46 16.09 -9.01 5.85
N LEU A 47 16.22 -8.04 4.94
CA LEU A 47 16.44 -8.33 3.53
C LEU A 47 17.83 -8.93 3.29
N ILE A 48 18.87 -8.39 3.95
CA ILE A 48 20.24 -8.91 3.91
C ILE A 48 20.29 -10.31 4.54
N LEU A 49 19.63 -10.51 5.68
CA LEU A 49 19.64 -11.80 6.39
C LEU A 49 18.80 -12.88 5.70
N GLY A 50 17.64 -12.52 5.15
CA GLY A 50 16.66 -13.46 4.61
C GLY A 50 16.77 -13.73 3.12
N GLY A 51 17.39 -12.83 2.35
CA GLY A 51 17.41 -12.89 0.89
C GLY A 51 16.01 -12.96 0.27
N MET A 52 15.93 -13.40 -0.99
CA MET A 52 14.66 -13.43 -1.74
C MET A 52 13.60 -14.37 -1.11
N LYS A 53 14.02 -15.50 -0.54
CA LYS A 53 13.11 -16.46 0.10
C LYS A 53 12.56 -15.94 1.43
N GLY A 54 13.42 -15.34 2.27
CA GLY A 54 13.00 -14.74 3.53
C GLY A 54 12.06 -13.56 3.29
N ALA A 55 12.40 -12.67 2.34
CA ALA A 55 11.55 -11.57 1.94
C ALA A 55 10.17 -12.04 1.44
N ALA A 56 10.11 -13.11 0.66
CA ALA A 56 8.84 -13.67 0.18
C ALA A 56 7.94 -14.17 1.34
N TRP A 57 8.52 -14.82 2.34
CA TRP A 57 7.78 -15.27 3.53
C TRP A 57 7.28 -14.11 4.38
N VAL A 58 8.13 -13.10 4.64
CA VAL A 58 7.76 -11.88 5.36
C VAL A 58 6.60 -11.18 4.64
N ASN A 59 6.69 -11.01 3.32
CA ASN A 59 5.64 -10.42 2.50
C ASN A 59 4.33 -11.22 2.55
N THR A 60 4.41 -12.56 2.62
CA THR A 60 3.22 -13.40 2.71
C THR A 60 2.51 -13.23 4.06
N VAL A 61 3.27 -13.23 5.15
CA VAL A 61 2.72 -13.04 6.51
C VAL A 61 2.13 -11.64 6.67
N GLN A 62 2.87 -10.60 6.27
CA GLN A 62 2.38 -9.22 6.26
C GLN A 62 1.16 -9.07 5.35
N GLY A 63 1.17 -9.74 4.20
CA GLY A 63 0.07 -9.82 3.24
C GLY A 63 -1.23 -10.30 3.85
N ILE A 64 -1.16 -11.45 4.52
CA ILE A 64 -2.30 -12.05 5.21
C ILE A 64 -2.76 -11.14 6.36
N PHE A 65 -1.82 -10.64 7.17
CA PHE A 65 -2.12 -9.79 8.30
C PHE A 65 -2.88 -8.51 7.89
N PHE A 66 -2.35 -7.75 6.92
CA PHE A 66 -3.03 -6.52 6.48
C PHE A 66 -4.40 -6.83 5.87
N THR A 67 -4.52 -7.93 5.12
CA THR A 67 -5.78 -8.32 4.48
C THR A 67 -6.84 -8.60 5.56
N VAL A 68 -6.50 -9.39 6.58
CA VAL A 68 -7.42 -9.67 7.69
C VAL A 68 -7.82 -8.38 8.42
N MET A 69 -6.88 -7.48 8.66
CA MET A 69 -7.16 -6.21 9.33
C MET A 69 -8.06 -5.27 8.51
N VAL A 70 -7.91 -5.23 7.18
CA VAL A 70 -8.83 -4.49 6.31
C VAL A 70 -10.24 -5.06 6.42
N PHE A 71 -10.41 -6.38 6.44
CA PHE A 71 -11.72 -7.01 6.59
C PHE A 71 -12.34 -6.68 7.95
N VAL A 72 -11.58 -6.81 9.03
CA VAL A 72 -12.03 -6.48 10.39
C VAL A 72 -12.50 -5.02 10.45
N LEU A 73 -11.68 -4.08 9.97
CA LEU A 73 -12.01 -2.67 9.99
C LEU A 73 -13.22 -2.35 9.10
N PHE A 74 -13.29 -2.93 7.90
CA PHE A 74 -14.41 -2.73 6.98
C PHE A 74 -15.74 -3.10 7.66
N PHE A 75 -15.85 -4.29 8.23
CA PHE A 75 -17.08 -4.71 8.90
C PHE A 75 -17.37 -3.90 10.16
N ALA A 76 -16.35 -3.52 10.93
CA ALA A 76 -16.53 -2.66 12.11
C ALA A 76 -17.08 -1.27 11.73
N VAL A 77 -16.54 -0.65 10.69
CA VAL A 77 -17.02 0.64 10.17
C VAL A 77 -18.46 0.54 9.69
N MET A 78 -18.78 -0.44 8.86
CA MET A 78 -20.13 -0.61 8.33
C MET A 78 -21.15 -0.94 9.43
N ALA A 79 -20.74 -1.69 10.47
CA ALA A 79 -21.62 -2.04 11.58
C ALA A 79 -22.09 -0.83 12.40
N ARG A 80 -21.33 0.28 12.42
CA ARG A 80 -21.71 1.49 13.17
C ARG A 80 -23.03 2.10 12.72
N ASN A 81 -23.37 1.98 11.44
CA ASN A 81 -24.61 2.52 10.89
C ASN A 81 -25.63 1.41 10.58
N GLY A 82 -25.46 0.20 11.11
CA GLY A 82 -26.40 -0.91 10.88
C GLY A 82 -26.10 -1.75 9.63
N GLY A 83 -24.90 -1.62 9.05
CA GLY A 83 -24.42 -2.43 7.93
C GLY A 83 -24.07 -1.61 6.70
N PHE A 84 -23.71 -2.32 5.63
CA PHE A 84 -23.21 -1.73 4.39
C PHE A 84 -24.22 -0.80 3.71
N GLY A 85 -25.45 -1.28 3.45
CA GLY A 85 -26.50 -0.52 2.77
C GLY A 85 -26.82 0.80 3.49
N PRO A 86 -27.22 0.76 4.78
CA PRO A 86 -27.51 1.97 5.54
C PRO A 86 -26.33 2.94 5.62
N THR A 87 -25.09 2.44 5.73
CA THR A 87 -23.90 3.31 5.70
C THR A 87 -23.80 4.05 4.37
N MET A 88 -23.97 3.35 3.25
CA MET A 88 -23.88 3.97 1.92
C MET A 88 -25.02 4.93 1.63
N ASP A 89 -26.23 4.68 2.16
CA ASP A 89 -27.36 5.61 2.06
C ASP A 89 -27.05 6.94 2.77
N ILE A 90 -26.47 6.88 3.98
CA ILE A 90 -26.05 8.08 4.73
C ILE A 90 -24.94 8.84 3.99
N VAL A 91 -23.95 8.12 3.45
CA VAL A 91 -22.88 8.77 2.66
C VAL A 91 -23.49 9.42 1.41
N HIS A 92 -24.42 8.76 0.73
CA HIS A 92 -25.03 9.30 -0.48
C HIS A 92 -25.84 10.58 -0.20
N GLU A 93 -26.55 10.62 0.93
CA GLU A 93 -27.30 11.80 1.35
C GLU A 93 -26.39 12.97 1.72
N LYS A 94 -25.29 12.72 2.45
CA LYS A 94 -24.39 13.78 2.94
C LYS A 94 -23.30 14.19 1.96
N HIS A 95 -22.84 13.23 1.15
CA HIS A 95 -21.70 13.35 0.24
C HIS A 95 -22.00 12.74 -1.14
N PRO A 96 -23.06 13.21 -1.84
CA PRO A 96 -23.43 12.69 -3.15
C PRO A 96 -22.30 12.81 -4.19
N GLU A 97 -21.38 13.76 -4.01
CA GLU A 97 -20.20 13.96 -4.86
C GLU A 97 -19.25 12.75 -4.88
N LEU A 98 -19.24 11.91 -3.84
CA LEU A 98 -18.40 10.71 -3.78
C LEU A 98 -18.92 9.57 -4.67
N PHE A 99 -20.17 9.64 -5.12
CA PHE A 99 -20.80 8.66 -6.00
C PHE A 99 -20.85 9.11 -7.45
N GLN A 100 -20.29 10.28 -7.77
CA GLN A 100 -20.35 10.88 -9.10
C GLN A 100 -18.99 10.85 -9.79
N LEU A 101 -18.97 10.37 -11.02
CA LEU A 101 -17.84 10.59 -11.92
C LEU A 101 -17.93 12.01 -12.48
N GLY A 102 -16.85 12.77 -12.42
CA GLY A 102 -16.83 14.17 -12.85
C GLY A 102 -17.46 15.16 -11.86
N ALA A 103 -17.37 14.87 -10.55
CA ALA A 103 -17.80 15.80 -9.50
C ALA A 103 -17.10 17.18 -9.61
N ALA A 104 -17.70 18.19 -8.95
CA ALA A 104 -17.25 19.58 -8.99
C ALA A 104 -17.11 20.17 -10.41
N GLY A 105 -18.08 19.86 -11.28
CA GLY A 105 -18.10 20.36 -12.67
C GLY A 105 -17.02 19.75 -13.56
N GLY A 106 -16.67 18.48 -13.34
CA GLY A 106 -15.65 17.77 -14.11
C GLY A 106 -14.22 17.98 -13.63
N LYS A 107 -14.01 18.59 -12.46
CA LYS A 107 -12.67 18.81 -11.88
C LYS A 107 -12.18 17.61 -11.06
N ILE A 108 -13.09 16.78 -10.55
CA ILE A 108 -12.76 15.64 -9.69
C ILE A 108 -13.31 14.37 -10.36
N TRP A 109 -12.48 13.32 -10.48
CA TRP A 109 -12.84 12.04 -11.09
C TRP A 109 -13.46 12.16 -12.50
N SER A 110 -12.98 13.09 -13.33
CA SER A 110 -13.43 13.20 -14.73
C SER A 110 -12.97 12.01 -15.57
N TYR A 111 -13.64 11.75 -16.70
CA TYR A 111 -13.23 10.66 -17.62
C TYR A 111 -11.74 10.74 -18.00
N PRO A 112 -11.18 11.90 -18.40
CA PRO A 112 -9.75 12.00 -18.70
C PRO A 112 -8.86 11.66 -17.50
N MET A 113 -9.26 12.05 -16.29
CA MET A 113 -8.52 11.76 -15.06
C MET A 113 -8.54 10.27 -14.74
N ILE A 114 -9.69 9.62 -14.85
CA ILE A 114 -9.85 8.17 -14.60
C ILE A 114 -9.04 7.36 -15.61
N PHE A 115 -9.21 7.63 -16.90
CA PHE A 115 -8.46 6.93 -17.94
C PHE A 115 -6.96 7.26 -17.87
N GLY A 116 -6.60 8.49 -17.51
CA GLY A 116 -5.22 8.91 -17.28
C GLY A 116 -4.57 8.15 -16.13
N PHE A 117 -5.22 8.06 -14.96
CA PHE A 117 -4.71 7.29 -13.83
C PHE A 117 -4.69 5.78 -14.12
N ALA A 118 -5.72 5.24 -14.75
CA ALA A 118 -5.75 3.84 -15.14
C ALA A 118 -4.60 3.50 -16.10
N ALA A 119 -4.37 4.32 -17.12
CA ALA A 119 -3.25 4.16 -18.04
C ALA A 119 -1.90 4.29 -17.32
N ALA A 120 -1.73 5.30 -16.47
CA ALA A 120 -0.52 5.50 -15.68
C ALA A 120 -0.23 4.32 -14.75
N MET A 121 -1.26 3.76 -14.10
CA MET A 121 -1.14 2.58 -13.25
C MET A 121 -0.79 1.33 -14.06
N CYS A 122 -1.48 1.08 -15.18
CA CYS A 122 -1.20 -0.06 -16.05
C CYS A 122 0.23 -0.02 -16.61
N LEU A 123 0.66 1.14 -17.11
CA LEU A 123 2.03 1.33 -17.60
C LEU A 123 3.05 1.23 -16.45
N GLY A 124 2.73 1.79 -15.28
CA GLY A 124 3.55 1.69 -14.08
C GLY A 124 3.80 0.25 -13.66
N CYS A 125 2.77 -0.60 -13.66
CA CYS A 125 2.87 -2.03 -13.37
C CYS A 125 3.84 -2.77 -14.30
N VAL A 126 3.92 -2.38 -15.57
CA VAL A 126 4.87 -2.97 -16.54
C VAL A 126 6.29 -2.43 -16.33
N CYS A 127 6.44 -1.20 -15.82
CA CYS A 127 7.75 -0.60 -15.55
C CYS A 127 8.35 -1.07 -14.21
N PHE A 128 7.54 -1.61 -13.31
CA PHE A 128 8.00 -2.09 -12.02
C PHE A 128 8.85 -3.35 -12.15
N PRO A 129 9.98 -3.47 -11.44
CA PRO A 129 10.79 -4.68 -11.47
C PRO A 129 10.13 -5.86 -10.73
N GLN A 130 9.21 -5.60 -9.78
CA GLN A 130 8.65 -6.65 -8.93
C GLN A 130 7.92 -7.77 -9.71
N PRO A 131 7.01 -7.47 -10.66
CA PRO A 131 6.31 -8.51 -11.42
C PRO A 131 7.25 -9.44 -12.19
N TYR A 132 8.34 -8.90 -12.75
CA TYR A 132 9.33 -9.71 -13.47
C TYR A 132 10.11 -10.63 -12.54
N MET A 133 10.49 -10.15 -11.35
CA MET A 133 11.14 -11.00 -10.35
C MET A 133 10.28 -12.20 -9.96
N HIS A 134 8.96 -11.99 -9.81
CA HIS A 134 8.02 -13.07 -9.57
C HIS A 134 7.86 -14.03 -10.76
N ALA A 135 7.91 -13.51 -11.99
CA ALA A 135 7.92 -14.32 -13.21
C ALA A 135 9.15 -15.24 -13.26
N TYR A 136 10.34 -14.71 -12.99
CA TYR A 136 11.59 -15.47 -13.01
C TYR A 136 11.73 -16.45 -11.84
N ALA A 137 11.14 -16.15 -10.69
CA ALA A 137 11.12 -17.06 -9.54
C ALA A 137 10.08 -18.20 -9.67
N SER A 138 9.13 -18.08 -10.60
CA SER A 138 8.06 -19.06 -10.78
C SER A 138 8.56 -20.34 -11.46
N ARG A 139 8.28 -21.50 -10.85
CA ARG A 139 8.70 -22.82 -11.36
C ARG A 139 7.94 -23.29 -12.61
N SER A 140 6.82 -22.66 -12.94
CA SER A 140 5.99 -23.02 -14.11
C SER A 140 5.14 -21.86 -14.58
N ALA A 141 4.80 -21.84 -15.88
CA ALA A 141 3.88 -20.87 -16.45
C ALA A 141 2.48 -20.94 -15.82
N LYS A 142 2.01 -22.14 -15.44
CA LYS A 142 0.74 -22.32 -14.72
C LYS A 142 0.78 -21.64 -13.35
N GLY A 143 1.85 -21.85 -12.59
CA GLY A 143 2.03 -21.20 -11.28
C GLY A 143 2.05 -19.67 -11.40
N PHE A 144 2.75 -19.14 -12.40
CA PHE A 144 2.77 -17.70 -12.65
C PHE A 144 1.40 -17.11 -13.00
N LYS A 145 0.62 -17.78 -13.86
CA LYS A 145 -0.76 -17.35 -14.18
C LYS A 145 -1.66 -17.32 -12.95
N VAL A 146 -1.60 -18.35 -12.11
CA VAL A 146 -2.37 -18.42 -10.86
C VAL A 146 -1.98 -17.28 -9.92
N MET A 147 -0.68 -17.00 -9.80
CA MET A 147 -0.18 -15.90 -8.98
C MET A 147 -0.72 -14.54 -9.45
N ILE A 148 -0.67 -14.26 -10.77
CA ILE A 148 -1.22 -13.00 -11.33
C ILE A 148 -2.71 -12.88 -11.03
N LEU A 149 -3.49 -13.93 -11.28
CA LEU A 149 -4.94 -13.91 -11.06
C LEU A 149 -5.28 -13.73 -9.58
N ALA A 150 -4.58 -14.44 -8.69
CA ALA A 150 -4.77 -14.32 -7.24
C ALA A 150 -4.40 -12.92 -6.75
N PHE A 151 -3.26 -12.38 -7.18
CA PHE A 151 -2.83 -11.02 -6.87
C PHE A 151 -3.85 -9.99 -7.35
N GLY A 152 -4.30 -10.08 -8.60
CA GLY A 152 -5.30 -9.18 -9.17
C GLY A 152 -6.62 -9.21 -8.39
N ALA A 153 -7.11 -10.41 -8.06
CA ALA A 153 -8.33 -10.57 -7.28
C ALA A 153 -8.22 -9.96 -5.87
N ILE A 154 -7.11 -10.22 -5.17
CA ILE A 154 -6.84 -9.67 -3.84
C ILE A 154 -6.75 -8.14 -3.90
N CYS A 155 -6.04 -7.59 -4.88
CA CYS A 155 -5.94 -6.14 -5.07
C CYS A 155 -7.31 -5.50 -5.29
N VAL A 156 -8.14 -6.06 -6.16
CA VAL A 156 -9.49 -5.55 -6.39
C VAL A 156 -10.28 -5.54 -5.07
N VAL A 157 -10.31 -6.66 -4.34
CA VAL A 157 -11.11 -6.76 -3.10
C VAL A 157 -10.58 -5.81 -2.02
N VAL A 158 -9.28 -5.84 -1.73
CA VAL A 158 -8.70 -5.09 -0.60
C VAL A 158 -8.65 -3.59 -0.89
N ILE A 159 -8.32 -3.17 -2.11
CA ILE A 159 -8.34 -1.75 -2.49
C ILE A 159 -9.77 -1.22 -2.45
N SER A 160 -10.75 -1.98 -2.97
CA SER A 160 -12.15 -1.59 -2.88
C SER A 160 -12.62 -1.44 -1.44
N MET A 161 -12.34 -2.42 -0.57
CA MET A 161 -12.71 -2.34 0.85
C MET A 161 -12.06 -1.16 1.57
N THR A 162 -10.78 -0.91 1.32
CA THR A 162 -10.06 0.22 1.94
C THR A 162 -10.61 1.57 1.46
N THR A 163 -10.93 1.68 0.17
CA THR A 163 -11.60 2.86 -0.39
C THR A 163 -12.95 3.09 0.27
N MET A 164 -13.73 2.02 0.46
CA MET A 164 -15.03 2.08 1.12
C MET A 164 -14.93 2.44 2.60
N ILE A 165 -13.89 1.99 3.31
CA ILE A 165 -13.59 2.47 4.67
C ILE A 165 -13.38 3.98 4.67
N GLY A 166 -12.62 4.53 3.72
CA GLY A 166 -12.42 5.98 3.60
C GLY A 166 -13.71 6.75 3.31
N ILE A 167 -14.53 6.24 2.38
CA ILE A 167 -15.84 6.83 2.04
C ILE A 167 -16.78 6.79 3.25
N ALA A 168 -16.96 5.62 3.88
CA ALA A 168 -17.79 5.47 5.06
C ALA A 168 -17.25 6.25 6.28
N GLY A 169 -15.93 6.40 6.36
CA GLY A 169 -15.25 7.18 7.40
C GLY A 169 -15.71 8.63 7.45
N ARG A 170 -16.15 9.22 6.32
CA ARG A 170 -16.76 10.57 6.28
C ARG A 170 -18.02 10.69 7.14
N THR A 171 -18.69 9.57 7.45
CA THR A 171 -19.84 9.56 8.38
C THR A 171 -19.45 9.63 9.85
N LEU A 172 -18.19 9.26 10.16
CA LEU A 172 -17.64 9.15 11.51
C LEU A 172 -16.75 10.34 11.86
N VAL A 173 -15.97 10.82 10.89
CA VAL A 173 -14.99 11.90 11.05
C VAL A 173 -15.30 12.98 10.02
N THR A 174 -15.51 14.21 10.51
CA THR A 174 -15.82 15.39 9.69
C THR A 174 -14.67 16.39 9.73
N GLY A 175 -14.61 17.29 8.74
CA GLY A 175 -13.66 18.40 8.72
C GLY A 175 -12.23 18.06 8.30
N LEU A 176 -11.97 16.87 7.74
CA LEU A 176 -10.66 16.53 7.17
C LEU A 176 -10.51 17.09 5.75
N GLU A 177 -9.48 17.89 5.53
CA GLU A 177 -9.14 18.47 4.23
C GLU A 177 -7.65 18.32 3.90
N GLY A 178 -7.32 18.29 2.61
CA GLY A 178 -5.94 18.17 2.14
C GLY A 178 -5.23 16.93 2.69
N VAL A 179 -4.05 17.13 3.28
CA VAL A 179 -3.21 16.06 3.84
C VAL A 179 -3.86 15.38 5.05
N GLU A 180 -4.74 16.07 5.78
CA GLU A 180 -5.42 15.50 6.95
C GLU A 180 -6.42 14.41 6.55
N ALA A 181 -6.90 14.41 5.30
CA ALA A 181 -7.77 13.36 4.77
C ALA A 181 -7.10 11.97 4.76
N ASP A 182 -5.76 11.90 4.67
CA ASP A 182 -5.01 10.64 4.70
C ASP A 182 -5.11 9.93 6.06
N LYS A 183 -5.44 10.66 7.13
CA LYS A 183 -5.63 10.10 8.48
C LYS A 183 -6.95 9.36 8.66
N ILE A 184 -7.87 9.44 7.69
CA ILE A 184 -9.24 8.91 7.83
C ILE A 184 -9.26 7.43 8.19
N TYR A 185 -8.34 6.62 7.66
CA TYR A 185 -8.27 5.19 7.93
C TYR A 185 -8.02 4.91 9.41
N GLY A 186 -7.03 5.59 10.01
CA GLY A 186 -6.69 5.43 11.43
C GLY A 186 -7.77 6.00 12.35
N LEU A 187 -8.34 7.16 12.00
CA LEU A 187 -9.43 7.75 12.78
C LEU A 187 -10.72 6.91 12.74
N ALA A 188 -11.04 6.32 11.58
CA ALA A 188 -12.14 5.37 11.48
C ALA A 188 -11.89 4.13 12.34
N ALA A 189 -10.65 3.62 12.39
CA ALA A 189 -10.30 2.51 13.27
C ALA A 189 -10.48 2.87 14.75
N ALA A 190 -9.97 4.02 15.19
CA ALA A 190 -10.10 4.49 16.57
C ALA A 190 -11.57 4.69 17.01
N GLN A 191 -12.46 5.10 16.10
CA GLN A 191 -13.88 5.29 16.41
C GLN A 191 -14.71 3.99 16.40
N THR A 192 -14.21 2.93 15.78
CA THR A 192 -15.02 1.72 15.51
C THR A 192 -14.53 0.47 16.22
N LEU A 193 -13.26 0.42 16.58
CA LEU A 193 -12.60 -0.72 17.20
C LEU A 193 -12.09 -0.36 18.61
N PRO A 194 -11.97 -1.32 19.53
CA PRO A 194 -11.20 -1.14 20.76
C PRO A 194 -9.74 -0.78 20.45
N ASP A 195 -9.08 -0.04 21.34
CA ASP A 195 -7.73 0.52 21.13
C ASP A 195 -6.71 -0.49 20.60
N TRP A 196 -6.68 -1.70 21.15
CA TRP A 196 -5.76 -2.75 20.71
C TRP A 196 -6.03 -3.21 19.27
N ALA A 197 -7.29 -3.29 18.86
CA ALA A 197 -7.68 -3.73 17.52
C ALA A 197 -7.53 -2.58 16.51
N ALA A 198 -7.80 -1.33 16.93
CA ALA A 198 -7.50 -0.14 16.14
C ALA A 198 -6.00 -0.04 15.84
N ALA A 199 -5.15 -0.24 16.86
CA ALA A 199 -3.70 -0.26 16.70
C ALA A 199 -3.24 -1.35 15.71
N LEU A 200 -3.83 -2.55 15.78
CA LEU A 200 -3.54 -3.62 14.81
C LEU A 200 -4.01 -3.28 13.39
N ALA A 201 -5.14 -2.59 13.23
CA ALA A 201 -5.62 -2.16 11.93
C ALA A 201 -4.68 -1.15 11.27
N VAL A 202 -4.22 -0.15 12.03
CA VAL A 202 -3.22 0.82 11.56
C VAL A 202 -1.88 0.13 11.30
N ALA A 203 -1.45 -0.80 12.16
CA ALA A 203 -0.28 -1.62 11.90
C ALA A 203 -0.43 -2.46 10.61
N GLY A 204 -1.63 -2.93 10.28
CA GLY A 204 -1.94 -3.59 9.01
C GLY A 204 -1.64 -2.68 7.81
N ALA A 205 -2.14 -1.44 7.82
CA ALA A 205 -1.83 -0.45 6.79
C ALA A 205 -0.32 -0.17 6.67
N PHE A 206 0.37 -0.09 7.82
CA PHE A 206 1.82 0.06 7.87
C PHE A 206 2.55 -1.12 7.21
N THR A 207 2.14 -2.36 7.50
CA THR A 207 2.75 -3.54 6.89
C THR A 207 2.58 -3.57 5.38
N ALA A 208 1.45 -3.07 4.84
CA ALA A 208 1.27 -2.95 3.40
C ALA A 208 2.34 -2.04 2.77
N ALA A 209 2.60 -0.87 3.34
CA ALA A 209 3.64 0.05 2.86
C ALA A 209 5.05 -0.58 2.93
N MET A 210 5.34 -1.35 3.99
CA MET A 210 6.63 -2.06 4.13
C MET A 210 6.85 -3.10 3.01
N THR A 211 5.83 -3.90 2.67
CA THR A 211 5.96 -4.91 1.60
C THR A 211 6.33 -4.28 0.25
N THR A 212 5.81 -3.08 -0.02
CA THR A 212 6.15 -2.30 -1.21
C THR A 212 7.62 -1.89 -1.21
N ILE A 213 8.11 -1.33 -0.09
CA ILE A 213 9.51 -0.90 0.05
C ILE A 213 10.46 -2.07 -0.19
N ILE A 214 10.18 -3.23 0.41
CA ILE A 214 10.98 -4.45 0.21
C ILE A 214 11.05 -4.79 -1.28
N GLY A 215 9.89 -4.81 -1.96
CA GLY A 215 9.82 -5.17 -3.37
C GLY A 215 10.63 -4.23 -4.26
N VAL A 216 10.51 -2.91 -4.05
CA VAL A 216 11.23 -1.91 -4.84
C VAL A 216 12.73 -1.94 -4.51
N ALA A 217 13.09 -2.02 -3.23
CA ALA A 217 14.48 -2.06 -2.79
C ALA A 217 15.21 -3.30 -3.33
N PHE A 218 14.58 -4.47 -3.25
CA PHE A 218 15.14 -5.71 -3.79
C PHE A 218 15.27 -5.66 -5.33
N GLY A 219 14.27 -5.09 -6.02
CA GLY A 219 14.33 -4.89 -7.47
C GLY A 219 15.47 -3.95 -7.87
N ASN A 220 15.64 -2.84 -7.16
CA ASN A 220 16.72 -1.90 -7.41
C ASN A 220 18.10 -2.50 -7.12
N ALA A 221 18.25 -3.24 -6.02
CA ALA A 221 19.48 -3.96 -5.71
C ALA A 221 19.83 -4.96 -6.83
N SER A 222 18.83 -5.68 -7.34
CA SER A 222 19.01 -6.62 -8.45
C SER A 222 19.43 -5.94 -9.75
N ASN A 223 18.85 -4.78 -10.07
CA ASN A 223 19.22 -3.97 -11.23
C ASN A 223 20.66 -3.42 -11.10
N ILE A 224 21.06 -2.98 -9.91
CA ILE A 224 22.45 -2.54 -9.66
C ILE A 224 23.42 -3.71 -9.86
N ALA A 225 23.13 -4.87 -9.27
CA ALA A 225 24.01 -6.03 -9.33
C ALA A 225 24.14 -6.60 -10.75
N ASN A 226 23.04 -6.70 -11.50
CA ASN A 226 23.05 -7.33 -12.81
C ASN A 226 23.33 -6.38 -13.98
N ASP A 227 22.86 -5.13 -13.91
CA ASP A 227 22.95 -4.21 -15.06
C ASP A 227 24.12 -3.24 -14.94
N LEU A 228 24.42 -2.75 -13.73
CA LEU A 228 25.50 -1.78 -13.52
C LEU A 228 26.82 -2.46 -13.14
N TYR A 229 26.79 -3.36 -12.16
CA TYR A 229 28.01 -3.98 -11.64
C TYR A 229 28.66 -4.90 -12.69
N LYS A 230 27.87 -5.68 -13.43
CA LYS A 230 28.39 -6.50 -14.54
C LYS A 230 28.89 -5.68 -15.72
N LEU A 231 28.42 -4.45 -15.90
CA LEU A 231 28.95 -3.55 -16.94
C LEU A 231 30.40 -3.14 -16.61
N VAL A 232 30.69 -2.91 -15.33
CA VAL A 232 32.03 -2.54 -14.84
C VAL A 232 32.92 -3.78 -14.66
N ARG A 233 32.34 -4.91 -14.23
CA ARG A 233 33.06 -6.17 -13.98
C ARG A 233 32.33 -7.36 -14.62
N PRO A 234 32.51 -7.61 -15.93
CA PRO A 234 31.76 -8.64 -16.66
C PRO A 234 31.97 -10.06 -16.16
N GLN A 235 33.13 -10.33 -15.56
CA GLN A 235 33.56 -11.63 -15.01
C GLN A 235 33.13 -11.81 -13.54
N ALA A 236 32.30 -10.92 -12.98
CA ALA A 236 31.84 -11.03 -11.61
C ALA A 236 31.07 -12.35 -11.39
N SER A 237 31.46 -13.09 -10.36
CA SER A 237 30.79 -14.32 -9.96
C SER A 237 29.38 -14.03 -9.43
N PRO A 238 28.46 -15.02 -9.44
CA PRO A 238 27.15 -14.88 -8.79
C PRO A 238 27.21 -14.68 -7.26
N LYS A 239 28.35 -14.96 -6.63
CA LYS A 239 28.68 -14.65 -5.23
C LYS A 239 29.50 -13.37 -5.15
#